data_AF-A0A4Y2UW39-F1
#
_entry.id   AF-A0A4Y2UW39-F1
#
_cell.length_a   1.000
_cell.length_b   1.000
_cell.length_c   1.000
_cell.angle_alpha   90.00
_cell.angle_beta   90.00
_cell.angle_gamma   90.00
#
_symmetry.space_group_name_H-M   'P 1'
#
loop_
_entity.id
_entity.type
_entity.pdbx_description
1 polymer ?
#
loop_
_entity_poly.entity_id
_entity_poly.type
_entity_poly.pdbx_seq_one_letter_code
_entity_poly.pdbx_strand_id
1 'polypeptide(L)'
;MKRQTFIECCIQLPVKTLEERSRKAKLCLQYFKEVSVMHYFVRAERTGDWNLHLYFVQRILVHLHAAGNIHYSKSAHLYLQNMSNLKTSLSDQEFERSVNQGYFTVRRSDKFWCGVWTDITIEQVKCDL
;
A
#
# COMPACT_ATOMS: atom_id res chain seq x y z
N MET A 1 -7.97 3.78 24.18
CA MET A 1 -7.61 4.99 23.41
C MET A 1 -6.35 5.70 23.91
N LYS A 2 -6.21 6.07 25.20
CA LYS A 2 -5.05 6.84 25.73
C LYS A 2 -3.67 6.15 25.68
N ARG A 3 -3.63 4.82 25.74
CA ARG A 3 -2.37 4.04 25.77
C ARG A 3 -1.66 4.01 24.41
N GLN A 4 -2.42 3.99 23.32
CA GLN A 4 -1.91 3.99 21.95
C GLN A 4 -1.24 5.33 21.62
N THR A 5 -1.87 6.44 22.01
CA THR A 5 -1.36 7.80 21.83
C THR A 5 -0.10 8.08 22.65
N PHE A 6 0.00 7.50 23.86
CA PHE A 6 1.18 7.64 24.71
C PHE A 6 2.41 6.93 24.10
N ILE A 7 2.24 5.70 23.61
CA ILE A 7 3.32 4.94 22.95
C ILE A 7 3.79 5.64 21.67
N GLU A 8 2.86 6.16 20.86
CA GLU A 8 3.19 6.94 19.68
C GLU A 8 3.99 8.20 20.02
N CYS A 9 3.60 8.92 21.08
CA CYS A 9 4.35 10.09 21.57
C CYS A 9 5.77 9.71 22.04
N CYS A 10 5.90 8.63 22.81
CA CYS A 10 7.18 8.14 23.33
C CYS A 10 8.16 7.71 22.23
N ILE A 11 7.69 7.29 21.05
CA ILE A 11 8.54 6.95 19.91
C ILE A 11 8.85 8.19 19.07
N GLN A 12 7.88 9.08 18.88
CA GLN A 12 8.03 10.28 18.06
C GLN A 12 9.02 11.30 18.65
N LEU A 13 9.04 11.46 19.98
CA LEU A 13 9.96 12.39 20.66
C LEU A 13 11.44 12.03 20.42
N PRO A 14 11.92 10.80 20.70
CA PRO A 14 13.29 10.38 20.41
C PRO A 14 13.65 10.46 18.92
N VAL A 15 12.72 10.10 18.01
CA VAL A 15 12.96 10.17 16.56
C VAL A 15 13.27 11.60 16.13
N LYS A 16 12.48 12.59 16.59
CA LYS A 16 12.74 14.01 16.28
C LYS A 16 14.10 14.46 16.82
N THR A 17 14.42 14.08 18.06
CA THR A 17 15.72 14.40 18.65
C THR A 17 16.89 13.79 17.85
N LEU A 18 16.74 12.58 17.31
CA LEU A 18 17.78 11.95 16.47
C LEU A 18 17.93 12.63 15.12
N GLU A 19 16.83 13.04 14.48
CA GLU A 19 16.84 13.76 13.21
C GLU A 19 17.57 15.12 13.31
N GLU A 20 17.42 15.81 14.44
CA GLU A 20 18.07 17.10 14.70
C GLU A 20 19.57 16.96 15.01
N ARG A 21 19.97 15.86 15.66
CA ARG A 21 21.36 15.63 16.10
C ARG A 21 22.33 15.33 14.97
N SER A 22 21.89 14.67 13.89
CA SER A 22 22.80 14.28 12.81
C SER A 22 22.10 14.13 11.47
N ARG A 23 22.72 14.69 10.42
CA ARG A 23 22.26 14.52 9.03
C ARG A 23 22.22 13.06 8.60
N LYS A 24 23.18 12.23 9.06
CA LYS A 24 23.22 10.80 8.76
C LYS A 24 22.04 10.08 9.41
N ALA A 25 21.76 10.36 10.69
CA ALA A 25 20.63 9.78 11.40
C ALA A 25 19.30 10.18 10.75
N LYS A 26 19.16 11.45 10.36
CA LYS A 26 18.01 11.96 9.62
C LYS A 26 17.78 11.20 8.31
N LEU A 27 18.83 11.00 7.52
CA LEU A 27 18.74 10.25 6.27
C LEU A 27 18.35 8.79 6.51
N CYS A 28 18.96 8.11 7.49
CA CYS A 28 18.58 6.73 7.84
C CYS A 28 17.11 6.62 8.25
N LEU A 29 16.62 7.55 9.08
CA LEU A 29 15.22 7.57 9.52
C LEU A 29 14.26 7.87 8.36
N GLN A 30 14.64 8.77 7.44
CA GLN A 30 13.88 8.99 6.21
C GLN A 30 13.77 7.70 5.41
N TYR A 31 14.88 7.01 5.14
CA TYR A 31 14.88 5.74 4.43
C TYR A 31 13.98 4.68 5.09
N PHE A 32 14.05 4.52 6.42
CA PHE A 32 13.15 3.61 7.13
C PHE A 32 11.67 3.99 6.98
N LYS A 33 11.33 5.28 6.94
CA LYS A 33 9.95 5.73 6.67
C LYS A 33 9.51 5.30 5.27
N GLU A 34 10.36 5.43 4.25
CA GLU A 34 10.04 4.99 2.88
C GLU A 34 9.85 3.47 2.80
N VAL A 35 10.76 2.69 3.40
CA VAL A 35 10.63 1.21 3.46
C VAL A 35 9.35 0.81 4.20
N SER A 36 8.97 1.55 5.25
CA SER A 36 7.73 1.30 5.97
C SER A 36 6.50 1.47 5.07
N VAL A 37 6.48 2.49 4.19
CA VAL A 37 5.40 2.69 3.21
C VAL A 37 5.25 1.44 2.33
N MET A 38 6.36 0.92 1.80
CA MET A 38 6.33 -0.29 0.96
C MET A 38 5.88 -1.52 1.74
N HIS A 39 6.33 -1.68 2.99
CA HIS A 39 5.89 -2.79 3.85
C HIS A 39 4.38 -2.77 4.10
N TYR A 40 3.81 -1.60 4.39
CA TYR A 40 2.35 -1.47 4.58
C TYR A 40 1.56 -1.55 3.27
N PHE A 41 2.16 -1.21 2.13
CA PHE A 41 1.56 -1.49 0.83
C PHE A 41 1.43 -2.99 0.59
N VAL A 42 2.51 -3.75 0.78
CA VAL A 42 2.48 -5.23 0.69
C VAL A 42 1.45 -5.80 1.65
N ARG A 43 1.33 -5.25 2.87
CA ARG A 43 0.25 -5.62 3.80
C ARG A 43 -1.12 -5.52 3.16
N ALA A 44 -1.45 -4.36 2.58
CA ALA A 44 -2.75 -4.12 1.99
C ALA A 44 -3.08 -5.13 0.89
N GLU A 45 -2.11 -5.42 0.02
CA GLU A 45 -2.26 -6.42 -1.05
C GLU A 45 -2.47 -7.82 -0.49
N ARG A 46 -1.65 -8.23 0.49
CA ARG A 46 -1.71 -9.59 1.08
C ARG A 46 -2.99 -9.83 1.88
N THR A 47 -3.59 -8.79 2.42
CA THR A 47 -4.86 -8.86 3.17
C THR A 47 -6.08 -8.59 2.28
N GLY A 48 -5.91 -8.13 1.05
CA GLY A 48 -7.02 -7.76 0.17
C GLY A 48 -7.81 -6.54 0.65
N ASP A 49 -7.14 -5.58 1.31
CA ASP A 49 -7.77 -4.32 1.75
C ASP A 49 -7.60 -3.24 0.67
N TRP A 50 -8.69 -2.98 -0.07
CA TRP A 50 -8.67 -2.04 -1.19
C TRP A 50 -8.44 -0.59 -0.78
N ASN A 51 -9.03 -0.16 0.34
CA ASN A 51 -8.89 1.23 0.80
C ASN A 51 -7.47 1.50 1.27
N LEU A 52 -6.88 0.54 2.00
CA LEU A 52 -5.49 0.60 2.43
C LEU A 52 -4.54 0.57 1.22
N HIS A 53 -4.86 -0.24 0.21
CA HIS A 53 -4.12 -0.29 -1.06
C HIS A 53 -4.06 1.09 -1.71
N LEU A 54 -5.21 1.72 -1.99
CA LEU A 54 -5.25 3.05 -2.63
C LEU A 54 -4.53 4.12 -1.80
N TYR A 55 -4.69 4.10 -0.48
CA TYR A 55 -3.97 5.01 0.41
C TYR A 55 -2.45 4.89 0.26
N PHE A 56 -1.91 3.67 0.19
CA PHE A 56 -0.48 3.48 0.03
C PHE A 56 0.03 3.70 -1.39
N VAL A 57 -0.77 3.43 -2.43
CA VAL A 57 -0.42 3.82 -3.82
C VAL A 57 -0.23 5.34 -3.90
N GLN A 58 -1.11 6.13 -3.27
CA GLN A 58 -0.97 7.59 -3.20
C GLN A 58 0.33 8.03 -2.50
N ARG A 59 0.77 7.31 -1.46
CA ARG A 59 2.03 7.61 -0.76
C ARG A 59 3.26 7.19 -1.56
N ILE A 60 3.21 6.03 -2.22
CA ILE A 60 4.27 5.52 -3.11
C ILE A 60 4.50 6.48 -4.28
N LEU A 61 3.45 7.14 -4.76
CA LEU A 61 3.51 8.04 -5.89
C LEU A 61 4.54 9.17 -5.71
N VAL A 62 4.66 9.73 -4.49
CA VAL A 62 5.67 10.74 -4.16
C VAL A 62 7.09 10.18 -4.34
N HIS A 63 7.31 8.93 -3.94
CA HIS A 63 8.60 8.26 -4.10
C HIS A 63 8.90 7.93 -5.56
N LEU A 64 7.90 7.52 -6.36
CA LEU A 64 8.08 7.30 -7.80
C LEU A 64 8.49 8.59 -8.53
N HIS A 65 7.88 9.72 -8.17
CA HIS A 65 8.29 11.03 -8.69
C HIS A 65 9.70 11.42 -8.26
N ALA A 66 10.02 11.26 -6.97
CA ALA A 66 11.35 11.57 -6.44
C ALA A 66 12.46 10.71 -7.08
N ALA A 67 12.16 9.45 -7.39
CA ALA A 67 13.08 8.52 -8.06
C ALA A 67 13.24 8.76 -9.57
N GLY A 68 12.42 9.63 -10.18
CA GLY A 68 12.45 9.88 -11.63
C GLY A 68 11.73 8.82 -12.47
N ASN A 69 10.89 7.97 -11.86
CA ASN A 69 10.12 6.93 -12.56
C ASN A 69 8.88 7.49 -13.26
N ILE A 70 9.06 8.44 -14.18
CA ILE A 70 8.00 9.26 -14.77
C ILE A 70 6.87 8.42 -15.38
N HIS A 71 7.19 7.32 -16.08
CA HIS A 71 6.19 6.45 -16.69
C HIS A 71 5.31 5.77 -15.63
N TYR A 72 5.93 5.17 -14.61
CA TYR A 72 5.20 4.56 -13.50
C TYR A 72 4.40 5.60 -12.71
N SER A 73 4.94 6.80 -12.46
CA SER A 73 4.22 7.87 -11.78
C SER A 73 2.97 8.32 -12.54
N LYS A 74 3.05 8.43 -13.88
CA LYS A 74 1.90 8.78 -14.72
C LYS A 74 0.85 7.68 -14.70
N SER A 75 1.26 6.42 -14.89
CA SER A 75 0.33 5.29 -14.84
C SER A 75 -0.33 5.15 -13.46
N ALA A 76 0.44 5.33 -12.38
CA ALA A 76 -0.08 5.30 -11.02
C ALA A 76 -1.07 6.44 -10.72
N HIS A 77 -0.86 7.64 -11.28
CA HIS A 77 -1.84 8.74 -11.19
C HIS A 77 -3.17 8.36 -11.85
N LEU A 78 -3.12 7.88 -13.09
CA LEU A 78 -4.31 7.47 -13.83
C LEU A 78 -5.03 6.33 -13.11
N TYR A 79 -4.28 5.34 -12.63
CA TYR A 79 -4.81 4.25 -11.81
C TYR A 79 -5.53 4.79 -10.56
N LEU A 80 -4.90 5.66 -9.78
CA LEU A 80 -5.50 6.23 -8.57
C LEU A 80 -6.80 6.99 -8.88
N GLN A 81 -6.83 7.79 -9.94
CA GLN A 81 -8.02 8.54 -10.36
C GLN A 81 -9.17 7.60 -10.76
N ASN A 82 -8.87 6.59 -11.58
CA ASN A 82 -9.87 5.63 -12.03
C ASN A 82 -10.41 4.80 -10.86
N MET A 83 -9.52 4.30 -10.00
CA MET A 83 -9.90 3.44 -8.88
C MET A 83 -10.60 4.20 -7.75
N SER A 84 -10.33 5.50 -7.58
CA SER A 84 -11.07 6.34 -6.63
C SER A 84 -12.51 6.58 -7.09
N ASN A 85 -12.74 6.59 -8.41
CA ASN A 85 -14.06 6.78 -9.01
C ASN A 85 -14.75 5.45 -9.37
N LEU A 86 -14.22 4.31 -8.90
CA LEU A 86 -14.70 2.98 -9.28
C LEU A 86 -16.20 2.77 -9.04
N LYS A 87 -16.75 3.40 -7.98
CA LYS A 87 -18.18 3.36 -7.66
C LYS A 87 -19.07 3.93 -8.76
N THR A 88 -18.55 4.87 -9.56
CA THR A 88 -19.30 5.46 -10.68
C THR A 88 -19.32 4.58 -11.93
N SER A 89 -18.41 3.61 -12.01
CA SER A 89 -18.22 2.76 -13.20
C SER A 89 -18.75 1.35 -13.02
N LEU A 90 -18.93 0.87 -11.79
CA LEU A 90 -19.41 -0.47 -11.47
C LEU A 90 -20.84 -0.45 -10.92
N SER A 91 -21.55 -1.56 -11.07
CA SER A 91 -22.78 -1.77 -10.29
C SER A 91 -22.47 -1.86 -8.79
N ASP A 92 -23.44 -1.53 -7.94
CA ASP A 92 -23.26 -1.61 -6.48
C ASP A 92 -22.82 -3.01 -6.02
N GLN A 93 -23.31 -4.07 -6.68
CA GLN A 93 -22.94 -5.45 -6.35
C GLN A 93 -21.48 -5.75 -6.70
N GLU A 94 -21.00 -5.31 -7.87
CA GLU A 94 -19.61 -5.51 -8.29
C GLU A 94 -18.64 -4.67 -7.45
N PHE A 95 -19.04 -3.45 -7.10
CA PHE A 95 -18.29 -2.60 -6.20
C PHE A 95 -18.13 -3.25 -4.82
N GLU A 96 -19.22 -3.76 -4.25
CA GLU A 96 -19.19 -4.47 -2.96
C GLU A 96 -18.24 -5.67 -2.98
N ARG A 97 -18.35 -6.52 -4.01
CA ARG A 97 -17.48 -7.70 -4.16
C ARG A 97 -16.01 -7.31 -4.31
N SER A 98 -15.73 -6.30 -5.14
CA SER A 98 -14.36 -5.91 -5.46
C SER A 98 -13.69 -5.19 -4.30
N VAL A 99 -14.36 -4.21 -3.71
CA VAL A 99 -13.78 -3.32 -2.69
C VAL A 99 -13.92 -3.88 -1.29
N ASN A 100 -15.12 -4.30 -0.89
CA ASN A 100 -15.41 -4.70 0.49
C ASN A 100 -15.14 -6.18 0.74
N GLN A 101 -15.33 -7.04 -0.27
CA GLN A 101 -15.04 -8.47 -0.16
C GLN A 101 -13.65 -8.85 -0.68
N GLY A 102 -12.90 -7.90 -1.26
CA GLY A 102 -11.49 -8.08 -1.62
C GLY A 102 -11.25 -9.02 -2.82
N TYR A 103 -12.18 -9.11 -3.78
CA TYR A 103 -12.14 -10.08 -4.88
C TYR A 103 -10.97 -9.86 -5.88
N PHE A 104 -10.23 -8.77 -5.77
CA PHE A 104 -8.97 -8.55 -6.49
C PHE A 104 -7.81 -9.43 -5.96
N THR A 105 -8.02 -10.12 -4.84
CA THR A 105 -7.02 -10.97 -4.20
C THR A 105 -7.52 -12.41 -4.07
N VAL A 106 -6.73 -13.35 -4.56
CA VAL A 106 -6.98 -14.80 -4.48
C VAL A 106 -6.20 -15.40 -3.31
N ARG A 107 -6.83 -16.33 -2.59
CA ARG A 107 -6.22 -17.07 -1.46
C ARG A 107 -6.35 -18.56 -1.70
N ARG A 108 -5.23 -19.30 -1.63
CA ARG A 108 -5.22 -20.79 -1.71
C ARG A 108 -5.52 -21.47 -0.37
N SER A 109 -5.49 -20.71 0.73
CA SER A 109 -5.72 -21.20 2.09
C SER A 109 -6.44 -20.13 2.91
N ASP A 110 -7.01 -20.47 4.05
CA ASP A 110 -7.69 -19.52 4.94
C ASP A 110 -6.73 -18.67 5.81
N LYS A 111 -5.47 -18.51 5.38
CA LYS A 111 -4.49 -17.68 6.09
C LYS A 111 -4.70 -16.21 5.76
N PHE A 112 -4.80 -15.37 6.78
CA PHE A 112 -5.06 -13.93 6.62
C PHE A 112 -4.08 -13.19 5.69
N TRP A 113 -2.78 -13.50 5.75
CA TRP A 113 -1.72 -12.87 4.96
C TRP A 113 -1.31 -13.67 3.71
N CYS A 114 -2.22 -14.45 3.13
CA CYS A 114 -1.88 -15.30 1.98
C CYS A 114 -2.37 -14.80 0.62
N GLY A 115 -2.96 -13.60 0.56
CA GLY A 115 -3.59 -13.06 -0.64
C GLY A 115 -2.61 -12.71 -1.76
N VAL A 116 -2.85 -13.24 -2.97
CA VAL A 116 -2.10 -12.92 -4.19
C VAL A 116 -3.04 -12.20 -5.15
N TRP A 117 -2.56 -11.16 -5.83
CA TRP A 117 -3.37 -10.45 -6.81
C TRP A 117 -3.81 -11.38 -7.95
N THR A 118 -4.98 -11.13 -8.54
CA THR A 118 -5.60 -12.01 -9.53
C THR A 118 -4.74 -12.17 -10.79
N ASP A 119 -4.07 -11.12 -11.26
CA ASP A 119 -3.18 -11.15 -12.41
C ASP A 119 -1.98 -12.08 -12.19
N ILE A 120 -1.26 -11.93 -11.07
CA ILE A 120 -0.12 -12.76 -10.67
C ILE A 120 -0.59 -14.20 -10.54
N THR A 121 -1.79 -14.42 -10.01
CA THR A 121 -2.35 -15.77 -9.90
C THR A 121 -2.51 -16.39 -11.28
N ILE A 122 -3.10 -15.68 -12.24
CA ILE A 122 -3.29 -16.16 -13.62
C ILE A 122 -1.94 -16.45 -14.29
N GLU A 123 -0.95 -15.58 -14.11
CA GLU A 123 0.41 -15.78 -14.65
C GLU A 123 1.11 -17.01 -14.07
N GLN A 124 0.84 -17.31 -12.79
CA GLN A 124 1.40 -18.49 -12.11
C GLN A 124 0.69 -19.79 -12.45
N VAL A 125 -0.55 -19.76 -12.97
CA VAL A 125 -1.28 -20.96 -13.41
C VAL A 125 -1.02 -21.21 -14.89
N LYS A 126 0.21 -20.98 -15.38
CA LYS A 126 0.59 -21.34 -16.75
C LYS A 126 0.28 -22.83 -16.93
N CYS A 127 -0.81 -23.13 -17.61
CA CYS A 127 -1.15 -24.48 -17.99
C CYS A 127 -0.04 -24.93 -18.94
N ASP A 128 0.68 -25.99 -18.57
CA ASP A 128 1.46 -26.78 -19.52
C ASP A 128 0.45 -27.40 -20.51
N LEU A 129 0.06 -26.62 -21.51
CA LEU A 129 -0.72 -27.03 -22.68
C LEU A 129 0.22 -27.17 -23.88
#